data_AF-A0A3P6SQ87-F1
#
_entry.id   AF-A0A3P6SQ87-F1
#
_cell.length_a   1.000
_cell.length_b   1.000
_cell.length_c   1.000
_cell.angle_alpha   90.00
_cell.angle_beta   90.00
_cell.angle_gamma   90.00
#
_symmetry.space_group_name_H-M   'P 1'
#
loop_
_entity.id
_entity.type
_entity.pdbx_description
1 polymer ?
#
loop_
_entity_poly.entity_id
_entity_poly.type
_entity_poly.pdbx_seq_one_letter_code
_entity_poly.pdbx_strand_id
1 'polypeptide(L)'
;MELLQKVICVISLLLTFLHSHEVNSTGVELLPSGCDCRDWSGGCRRSGEKWLDDDTWVYSCVGKDGNQSEFLGCQGSDRTGMMLIEAGDNKTADGFWFSCSYNALRLKYEEEPRCVVNDTQYHVGEFFRQDYFQWLCLESGRWITGCYYQNETKHWILLKIGQIGYNGLVKHVCDRYEDYPGRVQYYAEVRKDIPVKHPSNKGKNRNLPELIDNRLKEAPIRWLHVNAANFIINNEGFKSKIRYLRDSKHI
;
A
#
# COMPACT_ATOMS: atom_id res chain seq x y z
N MET A 1 -82.79 -40.30 29.05
CA MET A 1 -83.46 -39.95 27.79
C MET A 1 -82.93 -38.59 27.38
N GLU A 2 -81.81 -38.55 26.67
CA GLU A 2 -81.67 -38.86 25.23
C GLU A 2 -81.50 -37.52 24.52
N LEU A 3 -80.27 -37.21 24.11
CA LEU A 3 -79.81 -37.46 22.74
C LEU A 3 -80.74 -36.83 21.70
N LEU A 4 -80.50 -35.55 21.38
CA LEU A 4 -80.26 -35.02 20.03
C LEU A 4 -80.38 -33.49 20.06
N GLN A 5 -79.47 -32.82 20.76
CA GLN A 5 -79.33 -31.36 20.65
C GLN A 5 -77.87 -30.93 20.55
N LYS A 6 -77.13 -31.74 19.79
CA LYS A 6 -75.83 -31.45 19.18
C LYS A 6 -75.82 -32.29 17.92
N VAL A 7 -75.20 -31.80 16.86
CA VAL A 7 -75.23 -32.32 15.48
C VAL A 7 -76.44 -31.77 14.70
N ILE A 8 -76.18 -31.25 13.50
CA ILE A 8 -77.11 -30.53 12.59
C ILE A 8 -77.29 -29.03 12.89
N CYS A 9 -76.20 -28.28 13.05
CA CYS A 9 -76.15 -26.87 12.58
C CYS A 9 -74.72 -26.35 12.36
N VAL A 10 -73.76 -27.24 12.06
CA VAL A 10 -72.39 -26.86 11.66
C VAL A 10 -71.93 -27.79 10.54
N ILE A 11 -72.80 -28.04 9.57
CA ILE A 11 -72.47 -28.75 8.32
C ILE A 11 -73.03 -27.88 7.19
N SER A 12 -72.31 -26.82 6.81
CA SER A 12 -72.39 -26.19 5.48
C SER A 12 -71.55 -24.92 5.29
N LEU A 13 -70.79 -24.46 6.28
CA LEU A 13 -69.85 -23.34 6.06
C LEU A 13 -68.55 -23.61 6.80
N LEU A 14 -67.65 -24.42 6.19
CA LEU A 14 -66.20 -24.41 6.44
C LEU A 14 -65.50 -25.44 5.54
N LEU A 15 -65.86 -25.47 4.27
CA LEU A 15 -65.13 -26.19 3.22
C LEU A 15 -64.86 -25.23 2.04
N THR A 16 -64.40 -24.03 2.35
CA THR A 16 -63.50 -23.34 1.42
C THR A 16 -62.13 -23.97 1.61
N PHE A 17 -61.91 -25.09 0.91
CA PHE A 17 -60.56 -25.55 0.63
C PHE A 17 -59.78 -24.35 0.09
N LEU A 18 -58.83 -23.88 0.90
CA LEU A 18 -57.72 -23.08 0.43
C LEU A 18 -57.07 -23.91 -0.68
N HIS A 19 -57.39 -23.60 -1.94
CA HIS A 19 -56.46 -23.86 -3.02
C HIS A 19 -55.26 -22.97 -2.72
N SER A 20 -54.32 -23.50 -1.94
CA SER A 20 -52.94 -23.06 -2.00
C SER A 20 -52.52 -23.29 -3.44
N HIS A 21 -52.59 -22.24 -4.26
CA HIS A 21 -51.77 -22.20 -5.45
C HIS A 21 -50.33 -22.36 -4.94
N GLU A 22 -49.77 -23.55 -5.12
CA GLU A 22 -48.34 -23.70 -5.23
C GLU A 22 -47.93 -22.84 -6.42
N VAL A 23 -47.58 -21.59 -6.13
CA VAL A 23 -46.76 -20.80 -7.04
C VAL A 23 -45.42 -21.50 -7.04
N ASN A 24 -45.29 -22.46 -7.96
CA ASN A 24 -44.01 -23.05 -8.31
C ASN A 24 -43.24 -21.95 -9.06
N SER A 25 -42.66 -21.01 -8.30
CA SER A 25 -41.74 -20.02 -8.83
C SER A 25 -40.50 -20.80 -9.24
N THR A 26 -40.42 -21.16 -10.52
CA THR A 26 -39.10 -21.30 -11.14
C THR A 26 -38.42 -19.97 -10.86
N GLY A 27 -37.30 -19.97 -10.12
CA GLY A 27 -36.61 -18.76 -9.67
C GLY A 27 -35.97 -17.95 -10.80
N VAL A 28 -36.62 -17.90 -11.97
CA VAL A 28 -36.22 -17.10 -13.12
C VAL A 28 -36.68 -15.69 -12.84
N GLU A 29 -35.77 -14.86 -12.36
CA GLU A 29 -35.99 -13.43 -12.25
C GLU A 29 -36.26 -12.89 -13.66
N LEU A 30 -37.51 -12.46 -13.91
CA LEU A 30 -37.89 -11.86 -15.19
C LEU A 30 -37.30 -10.44 -15.23
N LEU A 31 -36.23 -10.29 -16.00
CA LEU A 31 -35.61 -8.98 -16.23
C LEU A 31 -36.54 -8.07 -17.07
N PRO A 32 -36.53 -6.76 -16.84
CA PRO A 32 -37.27 -5.81 -17.68
C PRO A 32 -36.87 -5.90 -19.15
N SER A 33 -37.77 -5.54 -20.06
CA SER A 33 -37.49 -5.52 -21.51
C SER A 33 -36.25 -4.66 -21.82
N GLY A 34 -35.22 -5.26 -22.42
CA GLY A 34 -33.95 -4.60 -22.76
C GLY A 34 -32.87 -4.66 -21.68
N CYS A 35 -33.06 -5.51 -20.67
CA CYS A 35 -32.10 -5.80 -19.60
C CYS A 35 -31.67 -7.27 -19.70
N ASP A 36 -30.42 -7.51 -20.08
CA ASP A 36 -29.90 -8.87 -20.29
C ASP A 36 -29.09 -9.36 -19.07
N CYS A 37 -28.42 -8.43 -18.37
CA CYS A 37 -27.73 -8.68 -17.10
C CYS A 37 -27.97 -7.53 -16.12
N ARG A 38 -27.85 -7.80 -14.82
CA ARG A 38 -27.73 -6.78 -13.78
C ARG A 38 -26.27 -6.58 -13.36
N ASP A 39 -25.86 -5.34 -13.18
CA ASP A 39 -24.61 -5.03 -12.48
C ASP A 39 -24.79 -5.10 -10.95
N TRP A 40 -23.69 -4.94 -10.22
CA TRP A 40 -23.66 -5.01 -8.76
C TRP A 40 -24.61 -3.99 -8.08
N SER A 41 -24.83 -2.84 -8.71
CA SER A 41 -25.72 -1.78 -8.23
C SER A 41 -27.19 -2.03 -8.62
N GLY A 42 -27.48 -3.13 -9.32
CA GLY A 42 -28.81 -3.46 -9.83
C GLY A 42 -29.16 -2.77 -11.15
N GLY A 43 -28.20 -2.07 -11.77
CA GLY A 43 -28.34 -1.42 -13.07
C GLY A 43 -28.42 -2.44 -14.21
N CYS A 44 -29.20 -2.12 -15.24
CA CYS A 44 -29.41 -3.00 -16.38
C CYS A 44 -28.31 -2.84 -17.43
N ARG A 45 -27.79 -3.98 -17.90
CA ARG A 45 -26.74 -4.11 -18.91
C ARG A 45 -27.24 -4.91 -20.09
N ARG A 46 -26.74 -4.59 -21.28
CA ARG A 46 -27.08 -5.31 -22.52
C ARG A 46 -26.05 -6.38 -22.85
N SER A 47 -26.45 -7.44 -23.53
CA SER A 47 -25.55 -8.49 -24.00
C SER A 47 -24.41 -7.90 -24.83
N GLY A 48 -23.18 -8.31 -24.52
CA GLY A 48 -21.94 -7.80 -25.09
C GLY A 48 -21.39 -6.53 -24.45
N GLU A 49 -22.14 -5.89 -23.54
CA GLU A 49 -21.65 -4.72 -22.80
C GLU A 49 -20.57 -5.10 -21.80
N LYS A 50 -19.51 -4.29 -21.73
CA LYS A 50 -18.46 -4.37 -20.71
C LYS A 50 -18.49 -3.11 -19.86
N TRP A 51 -18.31 -3.27 -18.55
CA TRP A 51 -18.28 -2.14 -17.64
C TRP A 51 -17.24 -2.31 -16.54
N LEU A 52 -16.83 -1.17 -15.99
CA LEU A 52 -15.98 -1.06 -14.81
C LEU A 52 -16.85 -0.72 -13.61
N ASP A 53 -16.59 -1.38 -12.49
CA ASP A 53 -17.32 -1.21 -11.25
C ASP A 53 -16.33 -0.96 -10.09
N ASP A 54 -16.67 -0.04 -9.18
CA ASP A 54 -15.77 0.51 -8.13
C ASP A 54 -14.34 0.85 -8.60
N ASP A 55 -14.20 1.33 -9.84
CA ASP A 55 -12.93 1.64 -10.51
C ASP A 55 -11.93 0.48 -10.56
N THR A 56 -12.38 -0.77 -10.40
CA THR A 56 -11.47 -1.92 -10.31
C THR A 56 -12.03 -3.18 -10.94
N TRP A 57 -13.31 -3.48 -10.79
CA TRP A 57 -13.86 -4.77 -11.20
C TRP A 57 -14.42 -4.67 -12.61
N VAL A 58 -13.89 -5.48 -13.53
CA VAL A 58 -14.30 -5.46 -14.93
C VAL A 58 -15.18 -6.66 -15.22
N TYR A 59 -16.36 -6.40 -15.79
CA TYR A 59 -17.35 -7.41 -16.11
C TYR A 59 -17.80 -7.33 -17.56
N SER A 60 -18.43 -8.39 -18.04
CA SER A 60 -19.11 -8.48 -19.34
C SER A 60 -20.48 -9.12 -19.19
N CYS A 61 -21.46 -8.66 -19.96
CA CYS A 61 -22.78 -9.28 -20.00
C CYS A 61 -22.85 -10.31 -21.14
N VAL A 62 -23.13 -11.58 -20.82
CA VAL A 62 -23.20 -12.65 -21.82
C VAL A 62 -24.65 -12.89 -22.30
N GLY A 63 -25.64 -12.61 -21.45
CA GLY A 63 -27.04 -12.41 -21.87
C GLY A 63 -27.74 -13.58 -22.59
N LYS A 64 -27.28 -14.82 -22.43
CA LYS A 64 -27.89 -15.97 -23.13
C LYS A 64 -29.01 -16.68 -22.36
N ASP A 65 -28.96 -16.74 -21.03
CA ASP A 65 -29.90 -17.58 -20.23
C ASP A 65 -30.37 -16.94 -18.91
N GLY A 66 -30.32 -15.61 -18.81
CA GLY A 66 -30.77 -14.88 -17.63
C GLY A 66 -29.65 -14.57 -16.63
N ASN A 67 -29.35 -13.28 -16.48
CA ASN A 67 -28.66 -12.68 -15.35
C ASN A 67 -27.19 -13.10 -15.05
N GLN A 68 -26.48 -13.69 -16.00
CA GLN A 68 -25.07 -14.02 -15.81
C GLN A 68 -24.16 -12.91 -16.38
N SER A 69 -23.61 -12.12 -15.46
CA SER A 69 -22.43 -11.29 -15.72
C SER A 69 -21.17 -12.15 -15.53
N GLU A 70 -20.23 -12.02 -16.44
CA GLU A 70 -18.93 -12.68 -16.37
C GLU A 70 -17.91 -11.70 -15.78
N PHE A 71 -17.17 -12.15 -14.77
CA PHE A 71 -16.04 -11.39 -14.23
C PHE A 71 -14.82 -11.58 -15.13
N LEU A 72 -14.38 -10.50 -15.78
CA LEU A 72 -13.25 -10.53 -16.72
C LEU A 72 -11.90 -10.32 -16.03
N GLY A 73 -11.88 -9.55 -14.93
CA GLY A 73 -10.63 -9.24 -14.22
C GLY A 73 -10.65 -7.89 -13.51
N CYS A 74 -9.47 -7.41 -13.19
CA CYS A 74 -9.26 -6.19 -12.42
C CYS A 74 -8.59 -5.12 -13.30
N GLN A 75 -9.15 -3.91 -13.31
CA GLN A 75 -8.47 -2.73 -13.82
C GLN A 75 -7.39 -2.33 -12.82
N GLY A 76 -6.14 -2.30 -13.27
CA GLY A 76 -5.05 -1.80 -12.45
C GLY A 76 -5.14 -0.28 -12.23
N SER A 77 -4.35 0.26 -11.31
CA SER A 77 -4.34 1.69 -11.05
C SER A 77 -3.66 2.51 -12.16
N ASP A 78 -3.64 3.84 -12.00
CA ASP A 78 -2.91 4.78 -12.88
C ASP A 78 -1.47 4.32 -13.16
N ARG A 79 -0.86 3.62 -12.20
CA ARG A 79 0.48 3.06 -12.29
C ARG A 79 0.66 2.07 -13.43
N THR A 80 -0.33 1.21 -13.67
CA THR A 80 -0.29 0.27 -14.79
C THR A 80 -0.85 0.88 -16.08
N GLY A 81 -1.12 2.19 -16.10
CA GLY A 81 -1.87 2.83 -17.17
C GLY A 81 -3.28 2.29 -17.30
N MET A 82 -3.92 1.93 -16.18
CA MET A 82 -5.24 1.29 -16.13
C MET A 82 -5.29 -0.06 -16.89
N MET A 83 -4.19 -0.80 -16.95
CA MET A 83 -4.14 -2.09 -17.63
C MET A 83 -5.13 -3.10 -17.01
N LEU A 84 -5.84 -3.85 -17.86
CA LEU A 84 -6.65 -5.00 -17.44
C LEU A 84 -5.76 -6.18 -17.04
N ILE A 85 -5.93 -6.67 -15.82
CA ILE A 85 -5.36 -7.91 -15.30
C ILE A 85 -6.48 -8.94 -15.32
N GLU A 86 -6.30 -10.02 -16.09
CA GLU A 86 -7.34 -11.04 -16.26
C GLU A 86 -7.66 -11.74 -14.94
N ALA A 87 -8.89 -12.25 -14.83
CA ALA A 87 -9.34 -12.91 -13.62
C ALA A 87 -8.50 -14.16 -13.32
N GLY A 88 -7.83 -14.17 -12.16
CA GLY A 88 -6.94 -15.25 -11.74
C GLY A 88 -5.46 -15.01 -12.08
N ASP A 89 -5.16 -13.94 -12.83
CA ASP A 89 -3.81 -13.65 -13.29
C ASP A 89 -3.06 -12.64 -12.41
N ASN A 90 -1.74 -12.69 -12.55
CA ASN A 90 -0.81 -11.69 -12.04
C ASN A 90 -0.06 -11.06 -13.21
N LYS A 91 0.13 -9.75 -13.16
CA LYS A 91 0.95 -9.02 -14.14
C LYS A 91 2.02 -8.21 -13.43
N THR A 92 3.13 -8.00 -14.11
CA THR A 92 4.21 -7.15 -13.62
C THR A 92 4.33 -5.94 -14.53
N ALA A 93 4.36 -4.75 -13.95
CA ALA A 93 4.61 -3.50 -14.65
C ALA A 93 5.64 -2.67 -13.87
N ASP A 94 6.61 -2.10 -14.59
CA ASP A 94 7.74 -1.34 -14.03
C ASP A 94 8.52 -2.08 -12.92
N GLY A 95 8.56 -3.41 -12.98
CA GLY A 95 9.27 -4.25 -12.01
C GLY A 95 8.44 -4.68 -10.79
N PHE A 96 7.18 -4.26 -10.69
CA PHE A 96 6.32 -4.57 -9.54
C PHE A 96 5.10 -5.39 -9.93
N TRP A 97 4.67 -6.28 -9.04
CA TRP A 97 3.56 -7.19 -9.31
C TRP A 97 2.18 -6.59 -8.94
N PHE A 98 1.18 -7.03 -9.69
CA PHE A 98 -0.23 -6.73 -9.51
C PHE A 98 -1.01 -8.02 -9.66
N SER A 99 -1.99 -8.26 -8.78
CA SER A 99 -2.74 -9.51 -8.73
C SER A 99 -4.24 -9.26 -8.80
N CYS A 100 -4.93 -10.04 -9.63
CA CYS A 100 -6.38 -10.11 -9.66
C CYS A 100 -6.83 -11.53 -9.32
N SER A 101 -7.06 -11.82 -8.05
CA SER A 101 -7.50 -13.14 -7.60
C SER A 101 -9.01 -13.16 -7.33
N TYR A 102 -9.66 -14.29 -7.57
CA TYR A 102 -11.08 -14.45 -7.29
C TYR A 102 -11.42 -15.88 -6.86
N ASN A 103 -12.53 -16.01 -6.16
CA ASN A 103 -13.15 -17.30 -5.84
C ASN A 103 -14.67 -17.10 -5.66
N ALA A 104 -15.38 -18.17 -5.29
CA ALA A 104 -16.84 -18.14 -5.11
C ALA A 104 -17.34 -17.16 -4.03
N LEU A 105 -16.46 -16.66 -3.15
CA LEU A 105 -16.82 -15.78 -2.03
C LEU A 105 -16.36 -14.35 -2.21
N ARG A 106 -15.29 -14.11 -2.97
CA ARG A 106 -14.69 -12.77 -3.10
C ARG A 106 -13.89 -12.58 -4.37
N LEU A 107 -13.83 -11.31 -4.78
CA LEU A 107 -12.84 -10.77 -5.70
C LEU A 107 -11.79 -10.00 -4.89
N LYS A 108 -10.53 -10.08 -5.30
CA LYS A 108 -9.41 -9.45 -4.61
C LYS A 108 -8.41 -8.90 -5.62
N TYR A 109 -8.21 -7.59 -5.54
CA TYR A 109 -7.17 -6.88 -6.26
C TYR A 109 -6.07 -6.46 -5.28
N GLU A 110 -4.81 -6.67 -5.66
CA GLU A 110 -3.64 -6.28 -4.87
C GLU A 110 -2.54 -5.70 -5.74
N GLU A 111 -1.89 -4.66 -5.21
CA GLU A 111 -0.67 -4.11 -5.76
C GLU A 111 0.49 -4.36 -4.79
N GLU A 112 1.68 -4.63 -5.34
CA GLU A 112 2.89 -4.71 -4.54
C GLU A 112 3.15 -3.39 -3.79
N PRO A 113 3.30 -3.43 -2.45
CA PRO A 113 3.65 -2.25 -1.66
C PRO A 113 5.05 -1.75 -2.01
N ARG A 114 5.27 -0.43 -1.94
CA ARG A 114 6.52 0.21 -2.35
C ARG A 114 6.68 1.57 -1.68
N CYS A 115 7.89 2.12 -1.69
CA CYS A 115 8.12 3.51 -1.29
C CYS A 115 8.36 4.37 -2.53
N VAL A 116 7.73 5.56 -2.57
CA VAL A 116 7.96 6.56 -3.62
C VAL A 116 8.71 7.74 -3.02
N VAL A 117 9.91 8.00 -3.52
CA VAL A 117 10.76 9.10 -3.03
C VAL A 117 11.36 9.80 -4.24
N ASN A 118 11.01 11.07 -4.44
CA ASN A 118 11.48 11.89 -5.57
C ASN A 118 11.32 11.14 -6.91
N ASP A 119 10.11 10.64 -7.17
CA ASP A 119 9.73 9.85 -8.35
C ASP A 119 10.45 8.49 -8.53
N THR A 120 11.36 8.15 -7.62
CA THR A 120 12.01 6.84 -7.59
C THR A 120 11.18 5.87 -6.75
N GLN A 121 11.03 4.66 -7.26
CA GLN A 121 10.27 3.58 -6.62
C GLN A 121 11.24 2.58 -6.00
N TYR A 122 10.99 2.19 -4.77
CA TYR A 122 11.79 1.21 -4.04
C TYR A 122 10.92 0.04 -3.60
N HIS A 123 11.44 -1.18 -3.73
CA HIS A 123 10.76 -2.36 -3.23
C HIS A 123 10.79 -2.39 -1.69
N VAL A 124 9.79 -3.02 -1.10
CA VAL A 124 9.79 -3.28 0.35
C VAL A 124 11.00 -4.15 0.71
N GLY A 125 11.73 -3.76 1.74
CA GLY A 125 12.99 -4.38 2.15
C GLY A 125 14.23 -3.77 1.51
N GLU A 126 14.08 -2.89 0.52
CA GLU A 126 15.20 -2.23 -0.14
C GLU A 126 15.78 -1.10 0.73
N PHE A 127 17.11 -1.01 0.75
CA PHE A 127 17.83 0.09 1.36
C PHE A 127 18.19 1.13 0.30
N PHE A 128 17.85 2.38 0.56
CA PHE A 128 18.23 3.48 -0.30
C PHE A 128 18.78 4.64 0.51
N ARG A 129 19.47 5.54 -0.18
CA ARG A 129 20.07 6.71 0.44
C ARG A 129 19.33 7.95 0.01
N GLN A 130 18.99 8.78 0.99
CA GLN A 130 18.55 10.15 0.76
C GLN A 130 19.39 11.08 1.63
N ASP A 131 20.12 11.98 0.99
CA ASP A 131 21.06 12.90 1.62
C ASP A 131 22.10 12.17 2.50
N TYR A 132 22.03 12.37 3.80
CA TYR A 132 22.92 11.78 4.80
C TYR A 132 22.31 10.57 5.50
N PHE A 133 21.11 10.13 5.13
CA PHE A 133 20.41 9.06 5.82
C PHE A 133 20.27 7.82 4.92
N GLN A 134 20.47 6.67 5.54
CA GLN A 134 20.07 5.38 4.98
C GLN A 134 18.63 5.10 5.39
N TRP A 135 17.79 4.85 4.40
CA TRP A 135 16.40 4.51 4.56
C TRP A 135 16.17 3.06 4.18
N LEU A 136 15.30 2.39 4.91
CA LEU A 136 14.72 1.11 4.58
C LEU A 136 13.28 1.33 4.15
N CYS A 137 12.91 0.82 2.97
CA CYS A 137 11.53 0.82 2.53
C CYS A 137 10.74 -0.29 3.24
N LEU A 138 9.57 0.06 3.76
CA LEU A 138 8.61 -0.81 4.43
C LEU A 138 7.24 -0.68 3.74
N GLU A 139 6.34 -1.63 3.99
CA GLU A 139 4.98 -1.57 3.42
C GLU A 139 4.21 -0.32 3.85
N SER A 140 4.43 0.12 5.10
CA SER A 140 3.74 1.25 5.71
C SER A 140 4.43 2.61 5.51
N GLY A 141 5.65 2.64 4.97
CA GLY A 141 6.47 3.84 4.95
C GLY A 141 7.95 3.53 4.83
N ARG A 142 8.78 4.48 5.27
CA ARG A 142 10.24 4.35 5.23
C ARG A 142 10.85 4.72 6.56
N TRP A 143 11.89 4.00 6.94
CA TRP A 143 12.53 4.09 8.25
C TRP A 143 14.02 4.35 8.13
N ILE A 144 14.59 5.20 8.99
CA ILE A 144 16.04 5.47 9.00
C ILE A 144 16.80 4.36 9.71
N THR A 145 17.73 3.71 9.02
CA THR A 145 18.59 2.65 9.59
C THR A 145 20.00 3.10 9.93
N GLY A 146 20.42 4.25 9.40
CA GLY A 146 21.75 4.79 9.65
C GLY A 146 22.01 6.12 8.95
N CYS A 147 23.24 6.61 9.09
CA CYS A 147 23.69 7.86 8.50
C CYS A 147 24.97 7.66 7.71
N TYR A 148 25.13 8.38 6.60
CA TYR A 148 26.31 8.36 5.76
C TYR A 148 27.20 9.57 6.01
N TYR A 149 28.50 9.35 6.07
CA TYR A 149 29.50 10.43 6.02
C TYR A 149 30.56 10.13 4.95
N GLN A 150 31.20 11.17 4.43
CA GLN A 150 32.36 11.01 3.53
C GLN A 150 33.66 10.98 4.32
N ASN A 151 34.50 10.00 4.01
CA ASN A 151 35.87 9.97 4.50
C ASN A 151 36.80 10.89 3.66
N GLU A 152 38.09 10.95 4.01
CA GLU A 152 39.09 11.77 3.30
C GLU A 152 39.22 11.42 1.80
N THR A 153 38.97 10.16 1.44
CA THR A 153 39.01 9.65 0.06
C THR A 153 37.69 9.84 -0.69
N LYS A 154 36.73 10.59 -0.13
CA LYS A 154 35.39 10.86 -0.67
C LYS A 154 34.50 9.61 -0.81
N HIS A 155 34.87 8.49 -0.18
CA HIS A 155 34.02 7.32 -0.08
C HIS A 155 32.99 7.51 1.04
N TRP A 156 31.75 7.10 0.76
CA TRP A 156 30.67 7.15 1.72
C TRP A 156 30.71 5.94 2.64
N ILE A 157 30.72 6.22 3.94
CA ILE A 157 30.74 5.20 5.00
C ILE A 157 29.43 5.30 5.77
N LEU A 158 28.81 4.15 6.01
CA LEU A 158 27.58 4.02 6.79
C LEU A 158 27.89 3.89 8.29
N LEU A 159 27.26 4.73 9.09
CA LEU A 159 27.17 4.60 10.54
C LEU A 159 25.76 4.10 10.89
N LYS A 160 25.66 3.01 11.66
CA LYS A 160 24.38 2.63 12.27
C LYS A 160 23.98 3.64 13.33
N ILE A 161 22.70 3.71 13.65
CA ILE A 161 22.21 4.54 14.75
C ILE A 161 22.92 4.15 16.05
N GLY A 162 23.42 5.14 16.78
CA GLY A 162 24.23 5.01 17.99
C GLY A 162 25.73 4.84 17.73
N GLN A 163 26.17 4.77 16.46
CA GLN A 163 27.59 4.66 16.13
C GLN A 163 28.25 6.01 15.92
N ILE A 164 29.55 6.02 16.21
CA ILE A 164 30.44 7.16 16.03
C ILE A 164 31.52 6.76 15.03
N GLY A 165 31.70 7.57 13.98
CA GLY A 165 32.79 7.46 13.03
C GLY A 165 33.87 8.50 13.31
N TYR A 166 35.11 8.18 12.96
CA TYR A 166 36.22 9.13 13.07
C TYR A 166 36.88 9.31 11.72
N ASN A 167 37.06 10.57 11.34
CA ASN A 167 37.76 10.98 10.15
C ASN A 167 38.81 12.04 10.52
N GLY A 168 40.03 11.58 10.84
CA GLY A 168 41.07 12.43 11.40
C GLY A 168 40.65 13.08 12.73
N LEU A 169 40.59 14.42 12.75
CA LEU A 169 40.16 15.22 13.90
C LEU A 169 38.64 15.39 14.00
N VAL A 170 37.89 14.95 12.98
CA VAL A 170 36.43 15.08 12.93
C VAL A 170 35.79 13.79 13.45
N LYS A 171 34.88 13.96 14.40
CA LYS A 171 33.99 12.94 14.93
C LYS A 171 32.63 13.08 14.24
N HIS A 172 32.16 11.99 13.66
CA HIS A 172 30.86 11.88 13.02
C HIS A 172 29.94 11.08 13.93
N VAL A 173 28.74 11.58 14.20
CA VAL A 173 27.79 10.91 15.08
C VAL A 173 26.46 10.73 14.35
N CYS A 174 25.91 9.51 14.44
CA CYS A 174 24.57 9.19 13.99
C CYS A 174 23.80 8.67 15.21
N ASP A 175 22.89 9.46 15.75
CA ASP A 175 22.14 9.09 16.94
C ASP A 175 20.67 9.55 16.85
N ARG A 176 19.88 9.15 17.85
CA ARG A 176 18.51 9.63 18.01
C ARG A 176 18.53 10.82 18.95
N TYR A 177 17.63 11.76 18.71
CA TYR A 177 17.41 12.84 19.66
C TYR A 177 16.97 12.24 21.01
N GLU A 178 17.69 12.55 22.09
CA GLU A 178 17.38 12.01 23.43
C GLU A 178 15.98 12.44 23.88
N ASP A 179 15.63 13.71 23.68
CA ASP A 179 14.33 14.27 24.05
C ASP A 179 13.19 13.84 23.11
N TYR A 180 13.52 13.37 21.90
CA TYR A 180 12.55 13.01 20.88
C TYR A 180 13.06 11.85 20.01
N PRO A 181 12.86 10.58 20.44
CA PRO A 181 13.41 9.42 19.75
C PRO A 181 12.81 9.19 18.35
N GLY A 182 11.74 9.91 18.01
CA GLY A 182 11.15 9.97 16.68
C GLY A 182 11.98 10.76 15.65
N ARG A 183 13.11 11.37 16.05
CA ARG A 183 14.05 12.02 15.13
C ARG A 183 15.43 11.39 15.23
N VAL A 184 16.03 11.17 14.07
CA VAL A 184 17.44 10.80 13.93
C VAL A 184 18.20 12.05 13.52
N GLN A 185 19.38 12.24 14.09
CA GLN A 185 20.28 13.31 13.72
C GLN A 185 21.63 12.74 13.30
N TYR A 186 22.25 13.46 12.38
CA TYR A 186 23.63 13.27 12.00
C TYR A 186 24.35 14.59 12.20
N TYR A 187 25.46 14.57 12.94
CA TYR A 187 26.31 15.74 13.12
C TYR A 187 27.80 15.40 13.09
N ALA A 188 28.60 16.40 12.73
CA ALA A 188 30.05 16.32 12.76
C ALA A 188 30.63 17.39 13.71
N GLU A 189 31.48 16.96 14.64
CA GLU A 189 32.16 17.82 15.62
C GLU A 189 33.67 17.53 15.68
N VAL A 190 34.45 18.48 16.21
CA VAL A 190 35.87 18.23 16.49
C VAL A 190 36.00 17.35 17.72
N ARG A 191 36.88 16.33 17.64
CA ARG A 191 37.20 15.44 18.75
C ARG A 191 37.67 16.22 19.98
N LYS A 192 37.11 15.90 21.15
CA LYS A 192 37.47 16.49 22.46
C LYS A 192 38.40 15.59 23.29
N ASP A 193 38.49 14.32 22.90
CA ASP A 193 39.25 13.27 23.59
C ASP A 193 40.75 13.27 23.25
N ILE A 194 41.13 13.92 22.15
CA ILE A 194 42.53 14.17 21.81
C ILE A 194 42.86 15.60 22.23
N PRO A 195 43.84 15.83 23.12
CA PRO A 195 44.28 17.18 23.44
C PRO A 195 44.83 17.82 22.17
N VAL A 196 44.04 18.70 21.57
CA VAL A 196 44.46 19.56 20.48
C VAL A 196 45.46 20.55 21.09
N LYS A 197 46.74 20.19 21.04
CA LYS A 197 47.79 21.15 21.35
C LYS A 197 47.66 22.27 20.33
N HIS A 198 47.30 23.46 20.79
CA HIS A 198 47.60 24.71 20.10
C HIS A 198 49.03 25.09 20.49
N PRO A 199 50.08 24.67 19.76
CA PRO A 199 51.43 25.05 20.12
C PRO A 199 51.54 26.58 20.04
N SER A 200 51.83 27.23 21.17
CA SER A 200 52.01 28.68 21.23
C SER A 200 53.27 29.16 20.49
N ASN A 201 54.23 28.27 20.20
CA ASN A 201 55.55 28.64 19.66
C ASN A 201 56.18 27.61 18.68
N LYS A 202 55.38 26.83 17.95
CA LYS A 202 55.90 26.06 16.80
C LYS A 202 55.00 26.36 15.61
N GLY A 203 55.62 26.71 14.48
CA GLY A 203 54.96 27.18 13.27
C GLY A 203 53.73 26.35 12.88
N LYS A 204 52.78 27.02 12.22
CA LYS A 204 51.52 26.50 11.65
C LYS A 204 51.47 24.96 11.62
N ASN A 205 50.69 24.40 12.55
CA ASN A 205 50.45 22.96 12.64
C ASN A 205 49.76 22.50 11.35
N ARG A 206 50.49 21.84 10.45
CA ARG A 206 49.98 21.34 9.16
C ARG A 206 48.93 20.22 9.30
N ASN A 207 48.77 19.65 10.49
CA ASN A 207 47.77 18.62 10.77
C ASN A 207 46.47 19.18 11.38
N LEU A 208 46.42 20.48 11.67
CA LEU A 208 45.17 21.21 11.83
C LEU A 208 44.93 22.03 10.57
N PRO A 209 43.76 21.92 9.92
CA PRO A 209 43.49 22.78 8.78
C PRO A 209 43.57 24.23 9.24
N GLU A 210 44.38 25.03 8.53
CA GLU A 210 44.47 26.46 8.76
C GLU A 210 43.05 27.06 8.72
N LEU A 211 42.83 28.12 9.49
CA LEU A 211 41.51 28.77 9.56
C LEU A 211 40.98 29.21 8.19
N ILE A 212 41.84 29.28 7.17
CA ILE A 212 41.50 29.31 5.74
C ILE A 212 42.50 28.40 5.01
N ASP A 213 42.16 27.12 4.84
CA ASP A 213 42.94 26.18 4.02
C ASP A 213 42.64 26.44 2.54
N ASN A 214 43.50 27.22 1.88
CA ASN A 214 43.43 27.53 0.45
C ASN A 214 43.81 26.34 -0.46
N ARG A 215 43.98 25.11 0.06
CA ARG A 215 44.22 23.89 -0.75
C ARG A 215 42.95 23.08 -1.00
N LEU A 216 41.94 23.24 -0.15
CA LEU A 216 40.59 22.80 -0.46
C LEU A 216 39.96 23.91 -1.31
N LYS A 217 39.76 23.64 -2.61
CA LYS A 217 39.09 24.59 -3.51
C LYS A 217 37.64 24.91 -3.07
N GLU A 218 37.13 24.18 -2.08
CA GLU A 218 35.80 24.34 -1.49
C GLU A 218 35.93 24.27 0.04
N ALA A 219 35.20 25.14 0.76
CA ALA A 219 35.22 25.15 2.22
C ALA A 219 34.82 23.76 2.77
N PRO A 220 35.60 23.17 3.71
CA PRO A 220 35.14 21.97 4.39
C PRO A 220 33.81 22.31 5.06
N ILE A 221 32.82 21.41 4.94
CA ILE A 221 31.48 21.54 5.54
C ILE A 221 31.66 21.52 7.07
N ARG A 222 32.12 22.64 7.63
CA ARG A 222 32.34 22.85 9.06
C ARG A 222 30.95 22.96 9.67
N TRP A 223 30.64 22.02 10.56
CA TRP A 223 29.38 21.97 11.32
C TRP A 223 28.17 21.57 10.49
N LEU A 224 28.21 20.38 9.90
CA LEU A 224 27.02 19.76 9.35
C LEU A 224 26.20 19.17 10.51
N HIS A 225 24.98 19.67 10.67
CA HIS A 225 23.96 19.08 11.53
C HIS A 225 22.70 18.96 10.70
N VAL A 226 22.22 17.73 10.53
CA VAL A 226 21.00 17.43 9.81
C VAL A 226 20.18 16.45 10.62
N ASN A 227 18.88 16.57 10.48
CA ASN A 227 17.91 15.86 11.28
C ASN A 227 16.72 15.49 10.39
N ALA A 228 16.21 14.29 10.62
CA ALA A 228 15.09 13.74 9.88
C ALA A 228 14.16 12.98 10.84
N ALA A 229 12.89 12.88 10.46
CA ALA A 229 11.98 11.98 11.14
C ALA A 229 12.48 10.55 10.98
N ASN A 230 12.53 9.79 12.07
CA ASN A 230 12.98 8.40 12.07
C ASN A 230 12.10 7.51 11.18
N PHE A 231 10.83 7.88 11.03
CA PHE A 231 9.88 7.21 10.17
C PHE A 231 9.04 8.24 9.40
N ILE A 232 8.80 7.95 8.12
CA ILE A 232 7.88 8.71 7.27
C ILE A 232 6.86 7.72 6.72
N ILE A 233 5.59 7.97 7.02
CA ILE A 233 4.47 7.16 6.53
C ILE A 233 4.41 7.28 5.00
N ASN A 234 4.08 6.17 4.34
CA ASN A 234 3.81 6.20 2.92
C ASN A 234 2.46 6.87 2.66
N ASN A 235 2.44 7.93 1.86
CA ASN A 235 1.17 8.57 1.48
C ASN A 235 0.33 7.67 0.56
N GLU A 236 0.99 6.78 -0.19
CA GLU A 236 0.32 5.71 -0.92
C GLU A 236 0.19 4.50 0.00
N GLY A 237 -0.98 4.34 0.63
CA GLY A 237 -1.27 3.13 1.41
C GLY A 237 -1.22 1.88 0.54
N PHE A 238 -1.01 0.71 1.16
CA PHE A 238 -1.15 -0.59 0.50
C PHE A 238 -2.48 -0.67 -0.25
N LYS A 239 -2.42 -0.75 -1.58
CA LYS A 239 -3.61 -0.82 -2.43
C LYS A 239 -4.07 -2.26 -2.54
N SER A 240 -4.94 -2.64 -1.61
CA SER A 240 -5.72 -3.86 -1.72
C SER A 240 -7.20 -3.54 -1.66
N LYS A 241 -7.96 -4.06 -2.62
CA LYS A 241 -9.40 -3.99 -2.65
C LYS A 241 -9.97 -5.40 -2.60
N ILE A 242 -10.96 -5.61 -1.74
CA ILE A 242 -11.67 -6.89 -1.62
C ILE A 242 -13.16 -6.59 -1.78
N ARG A 243 -13.81 -7.31 -2.68
CA ARG A 243 -15.27 -7.34 -2.81
C ARG A 243 -15.76 -8.72 -2.44
N TYR A 244 -16.58 -8.80 -1.39
CA TYR A 244 -17.27 -10.05 -1.06
C TYR A 244 -18.49 -10.21 -1.97
N LEU A 245 -18.60 -11.38 -2.58
CA LEU A 245 -19.74 -11.74 -3.41
C LEU A 245 -20.91 -12.09 -2.48
N ARG A 246 -22.13 -11.67 -2.84
CA ARG A 246 -23.33 -12.16 -2.15
C ARG A 246 -23.48 -13.65 -2.44
N ASP A 247 -24.05 -14.39 -1.48
CA ASP A 247 -24.18 -15.86 -1.48
C ASP A 247 -24.28 -16.47 -2.88
N SER A 248 -23.49 -17.52 -3.08
CA SER A 248 -23.14 -18.24 -4.32
C SER A 248 -24.29 -18.88 -5.09
N LYS A 249 -25.43 -18.20 -5.21
CA LYS A 249 -26.39 -18.48 -6.26
C LYS A 249 -25.96 -17.64 -7.46
N HIS A 250 -25.54 -18.31 -8.52
CA HIS A 250 -25.19 -17.73 -9.83
C HIS A 250 -23.71 -17.32 -10.00
N ILE A 251 -22.83 -18.33 -9.98
CA ILE A 251 -21.79 -18.44 -11.01
C ILE A 251 -22.38 -19.33 -12.08
#